data_AF-A0A3P7DAR2-F1
#
_entry.id   AF-A0A3P7DAR2-F1
#
_cell.length_a   1.000
_cell.length_b   1.000
_cell.length_c   1.000
_cell.angle_alpha   90.00
_cell.angle_beta   90.00
_cell.angle_gamma   90.00
#
_symmetry.space_group_name_H-M   'P 1'
#
loop_
_entity.id
_entity.type
_entity.pdbx_description
1 polymer ?
#
loop_
_entity_poly.entity_id
_entity_poly.type
_entity_poly.pdbx_seq_one_letter_code
_entity_poly.pdbx_strand_id
1 'polypeptide(L)'
;MHFSFNLLIIALLVHVSWAQFSPETYPDPRIDPFSCKIPTVGPVCDPSELLTFGEKETLTNRIKQLLTYAATVPNSSPSCRLFPGKSLSIIIGVVDKISTLPNTPVDIEKFANNLKIRYQLYQDVNLCDLMVLIINSNSDRQVFTVAGKDTKLTKDVLKTAFERNINHFRANHYAIGLQGMAEFITKSYRDAQLFQPGAPLSALLPVPISLTNEVTAATSDVREVTDSLGISIPVTIPAFHSRQSELGGENEIGEENLTVPVKDKSDQLWIDILTQAVARCGNNHDKIVKYAQAIVEVHVNCAFPEAMSLSLRLISDQRYSTIEEKMQSMQNDPESRSRVWNEANIEFIDQLYQKYLTTIRSKANLRCPAVSKSVQNSFALH
;
A
#
# COMPACT_ATOMS: atom_id res chain seq x y z
N MET A 1 -5.79 48.94 24.96
CA MET A 1 -6.43 48.46 23.72
C MET A 1 -5.49 47.69 22.78
N HIS A 2 -4.19 48.02 22.64
CA HIS A 2 -3.29 47.29 21.72
C HIS A 2 -3.13 45.77 21.98
N PHE A 3 -3.17 45.31 23.23
CA PHE A 3 -2.95 43.89 23.58
C PHE A 3 -3.96 42.94 22.93
N SER A 4 -5.24 43.33 22.87
CA SER A 4 -6.33 42.51 22.33
C SER A 4 -6.20 42.27 20.83
N PHE A 5 -5.62 43.22 20.08
CA PHE A 5 -5.49 43.13 18.63
C PHE A 5 -4.40 42.13 18.22
N ASN A 6 -3.27 42.13 18.93
CA ASN A 6 -2.19 41.17 18.70
C ASN A 6 -2.63 39.73 19.02
N LEU A 7 -3.41 39.53 20.09
CA LEU A 7 -3.95 38.22 20.47
C LEU A 7 -4.88 37.64 19.39
N LEU A 8 -5.70 38.50 18.75
CA LEU A 8 -6.61 38.12 17.68
C LEU A 8 -5.85 37.80 16.37
N ILE A 9 -4.79 38.54 16.04
CA ILE A 9 -3.90 38.23 14.92
C ILE A 9 -3.15 36.90 15.13
N ILE A 10 -2.66 36.63 16.34
CA ILE A 10 -2.00 35.36 16.67
C ILE A 10 -2.98 34.19 16.54
N ALA A 11 -4.22 34.32 17.04
CA ALA A 11 -5.25 33.30 16.88
C ALA A 11 -5.58 33.01 15.40
N LEU A 12 -5.65 34.05 14.56
CA LEU A 12 -5.83 33.91 13.10
C LEU A 12 -4.65 33.20 12.43
N LEU A 13 -3.41 33.56 12.76
CA LEU A 13 -2.21 32.91 12.21
C LEU A 13 -2.08 31.43 12.64
N VAL A 14 -2.50 31.11 13.87
CA VAL A 14 -2.58 29.73 14.35
C VAL A 14 -3.66 28.97 13.59
N HIS A 15 -4.85 29.53 13.35
CA HIS A 15 -5.88 28.83 12.57
C HIS A 15 -5.50 28.59 11.10
N VAL A 16 -4.79 29.53 10.46
CA VAL A 16 -4.36 29.39 9.05
C VAL A 16 -3.31 28.27 8.86
N SER A 17 -2.62 27.84 9.92
CA SER A 17 -1.58 26.79 9.85
C SER A 17 -2.09 25.35 10.10
N TRP A 18 -3.39 25.14 10.34
CA TRP A 18 -3.92 23.83 10.78
C TRP A 18 -4.46 22.90 9.67
N ALA A 19 -4.46 23.32 8.40
CA ALA A 19 -5.05 22.57 7.28
C ALA A 19 -4.07 21.70 6.47
N GLN A 20 -2.81 21.55 6.92
CA GLN A 20 -1.75 20.84 6.20
C GLN A 20 -1.27 19.61 6.96
N PHE A 21 -1.24 18.46 6.29
CA PHE A 21 -0.79 17.20 6.88
C PHE A 21 0.37 16.57 6.09
N SER A 22 1.25 15.88 6.82
CA SER A 22 2.25 14.97 6.26
C SER A 22 1.86 13.52 6.56
N PRO A 23 2.46 12.51 5.89
CA PRO A 23 2.17 11.10 6.17
C PRO A 23 2.42 10.71 7.62
N GLU A 24 3.29 11.42 8.34
CA GLU A 24 3.66 11.20 9.74
C GLU A 24 2.66 11.83 10.72
N THR A 25 2.10 13.00 10.39
CA THR A 25 1.18 13.76 11.27
C THR A 25 -0.30 13.45 11.05
N TYR A 26 -0.67 12.86 9.92
CA TYR A 26 -2.06 12.50 9.63
C TYR A 26 -2.60 11.48 10.67
N PRO A 27 -3.79 11.67 11.28
CA PRO A 27 -4.26 10.78 12.35
C PRO A 27 -4.80 9.45 11.82
N ASP A 28 -4.59 8.35 12.56
CA ASP A 28 -5.10 7.02 12.22
C ASP A 28 -6.49 6.81 12.86
N PRO A 29 -7.59 6.68 12.08
CA PRO A 29 -8.96 6.63 12.62
C PRO A 29 -9.26 5.37 13.45
N ARG A 30 -8.34 4.40 13.47
CA ARG A 30 -8.46 3.17 14.27
C ARG A 30 -7.90 3.33 15.68
N ILE A 31 -7.08 4.36 15.91
CA ILE A 31 -6.33 4.60 17.16
C ILE A 31 -6.68 5.98 17.73
N ASP A 32 -6.80 7.00 16.88
CA ASP A 32 -7.12 8.38 17.23
C ASP A 32 -8.34 8.90 16.43
N PRO A 33 -9.57 8.50 16.83
CA PRO A 33 -10.79 9.02 16.21
C PRO A 33 -11.01 10.51 16.49
N PHE A 34 -10.50 11.04 17.60
CA PHE A 34 -10.72 12.43 18.01
C PHE A 34 -10.00 13.41 17.09
N SER A 35 -8.72 13.17 16.76
CA SER A 35 -7.99 13.98 15.77
C SER A 35 -8.57 13.81 14.37
N CYS A 36 -9.14 12.65 14.04
CA CYS A 36 -9.89 12.40 12.80
C CYS A 36 -11.29 13.06 12.75
N LYS A 37 -11.72 13.76 13.82
CA LYS A 37 -13.02 14.44 13.93
C LYS A 37 -14.21 13.49 13.70
N ILE A 38 -14.14 12.31 14.32
CA ILE A 38 -15.17 11.27 14.35
C ILE A 38 -15.41 10.80 15.80
N PRO A 39 -16.63 10.33 16.15
CA PRO A 39 -16.97 10.00 17.54
C PRO A 39 -16.43 8.65 18.03
N THR A 40 -16.07 7.73 17.12
CA THR A 40 -15.62 6.36 17.46
C THR A 40 -14.60 5.87 16.43
N VAL A 41 -13.84 4.83 16.79
CA VAL A 41 -12.89 4.19 15.87
C VAL A 41 -13.58 3.70 14.60
N GLY A 42 -12.93 3.91 13.46
CA GLY A 42 -13.56 3.66 12.17
C GLY A 42 -12.59 3.65 10.98
N PRO A 43 -13.15 3.49 9.76
CA PRO A 43 -12.38 3.49 8.52
C PRO A 43 -12.23 4.89 7.90
N VAL A 44 -12.98 5.89 8.33
CA VAL A 44 -12.97 7.25 7.75
C VAL A 44 -12.23 8.19 8.68
N CYS A 45 -11.29 8.98 8.15
CA CYS A 45 -10.62 10.05 8.86
C CYS A 45 -10.74 11.35 8.07
N ASP A 46 -11.29 12.40 8.68
CA ASP A 46 -11.44 13.72 8.07
C ASP A 46 -11.10 14.82 9.10
N PRO A 47 -9.80 15.04 9.38
CA PRO A 47 -9.34 16.03 10.34
C PRO A 47 -9.57 17.48 9.86
N SER A 48 -9.77 17.67 8.54
CA SER A 48 -10.05 18.96 7.92
C SER A 48 -11.53 19.34 7.93
N GLU A 49 -12.42 18.46 8.41
CA GLU A 49 -13.88 18.68 8.51
C GLU A 49 -14.53 19.05 7.17
N LEU A 50 -14.05 18.44 6.08
CA LEU A 50 -14.59 18.59 4.73
C LEU A 50 -15.88 17.80 4.48
N LEU A 51 -16.14 16.78 5.31
CA LEU A 51 -17.40 16.03 5.32
C LEU A 51 -18.26 16.48 6.50
N THR A 52 -19.57 16.60 6.28
CA THR A 52 -20.50 16.81 7.40
C THR A 52 -20.57 15.58 8.32
N PHE A 53 -20.98 15.77 9.58
CA PHE A 53 -21.11 14.67 10.54
C PHE A 53 -21.96 13.50 10.00
N GLY A 54 -23.11 13.80 9.38
CA GLY A 54 -24.00 12.79 8.79
C GLY A 54 -23.39 12.05 7.60
N GLU A 55 -22.55 12.71 6.80
CA GLU A 55 -21.78 12.06 5.74
C GLU A 55 -20.69 11.14 6.31
N LYS A 56 -19.94 11.58 7.34
CA LYS A 56 -18.93 10.74 8.01
C LYS A 56 -19.56 9.48 8.60
N GLU A 57 -20.72 9.61 9.23
CA GLU A 57 -21.48 8.48 9.79
C GLU A 57 -22.00 7.54 8.70
N THR A 58 -22.67 8.08 7.68
CA THR A 58 -23.22 7.30 6.56
C THR A 58 -22.11 6.52 5.83
N LEU A 59 -21.01 7.20 5.50
CA LEU A 59 -19.84 6.58 4.87
C LEU A 59 -19.24 5.51 5.79
N THR A 60 -18.99 5.82 7.07
CA THR A 60 -18.45 4.86 8.06
C THR A 60 -19.29 3.60 8.16
N ASN A 61 -20.61 3.74 8.27
CA ASN A 61 -21.54 2.62 8.38
C ASN A 61 -21.56 1.80 7.09
N ARG A 62 -21.53 2.45 5.92
CA ARG A 62 -21.46 1.76 4.63
C ARG A 62 -20.15 1.02 4.41
N ILE A 63 -19.00 1.61 4.75
CA ILE A 63 -17.72 0.90 4.71
C ILE A 63 -17.74 -0.32 5.65
N LYS A 64 -18.23 -0.18 6.89
CA LYS A 64 -18.36 -1.31 7.83
C LYS A 64 -19.19 -2.46 7.24
N GLN A 65 -20.32 -2.16 6.58
CA GLN A 65 -21.12 -3.18 5.85
C GLN A 65 -20.31 -3.86 4.72
N LEU A 66 -19.58 -3.08 3.93
CA LEU A 66 -18.77 -3.57 2.82
C LEU A 66 -17.60 -4.45 3.28
N LEU A 67 -16.97 -4.15 4.43
CA LEU A 67 -15.92 -4.99 5.01
C LEU A 67 -16.49 -6.32 5.53
N THR A 68 -17.65 -6.30 6.19
CA THR A 68 -18.36 -7.54 6.58
C THR A 68 -18.75 -8.38 5.35
N TYR A 69 -19.21 -7.72 4.27
CA TYR A 69 -19.49 -8.39 3.00
C TYR A 69 -18.21 -8.94 2.33
N ALA A 70 -17.08 -8.25 2.41
CA ALA A 70 -15.79 -8.77 1.93
C ALA A 70 -15.27 -9.95 2.76
N ALA A 71 -15.62 -10.04 4.05
CA ALA A 71 -15.22 -11.13 4.92
C ALA A 71 -15.91 -12.48 4.62
N THR A 72 -16.97 -12.51 3.78
CA THR A 72 -17.64 -13.78 3.44
C THR A 72 -16.95 -14.57 2.31
N VAL A 73 -15.84 -14.10 1.77
CA VAL A 73 -15.00 -14.89 0.84
C VAL A 73 -13.66 -15.18 1.52
N PRO A 74 -13.18 -16.43 1.50
CA PRO A 74 -11.88 -16.75 2.06
C PRO A 74 -10.80 -16.05 1.24
N ASN A 75 -9.85 -15.40 1.91
CA ASN A 75 -8.71 -14.83 1.22
C ASN A 75 -7.81 -15.95 0.68
N SER A 76 -7.49 -15.85 -0.60
CA SER A 76 -6.76 -16.86 -1.36
C SER A 76 -5.31 -16.47 -1.70
N SER A 77 -4.76 -15.46 -1.02
CA SER A 77 -3.35 -15.08 -1.19
C SER A 77 -2.39 -15.96 -0.37
N PRO A 78 -1.26 -16.44 -0.93
CA PRO A 78 -0.27 -17.25 -0.22
C PRO A 78 0.29 -16.61 1.06
N SER A 79 0.62 -15.30 1.06
CA SER A 79 1.15 -14.59 2.23
C SER A 79 0.16 -14.50 3.40
N CYS A 80 -1.11 -14.81 3.16
CA CYS A 80 -2.19 -14.73 4.14
C CYS A 80 -2.63 -16.10 4.70
N ARG A 81 -1.99 -17.21 4.31
CA ARG A 81 -2.33 -18.56 4.80
C ARG A 81 -2.30 -18.69 6.34
N LEU A 82 -1.40 -17.96 7.00
CA LEU A 82 -1.29 -17.92 8.47
C LEU A 82 -2.34 -17.01 9.15
N PHE A 83 -3.17 -16.31 8.36
CA PHE A 83 -4.16 -15.36 8.83
C PHE A 83 -5.53 -15.58 8.14
N PRO A 84 -6.16 -16.77 8.26
CA PRO A 84 -7.37 -17.11 7.51
C PRO A 84 -8.57 -16.20 7.81
N GLY A 85 -8.60 -15.54 8.97
CA GLY A 85 -9.62 -14.53 9.33
C GLY A 85 -9.36 -13.11 8.81
N LYS A 86 -8.20 -12.83 8.18
CA LYS A 86 -7.93 -11.52 7.56
C LYS A 86 -8.61 -11.45 6.19
N SER A 87 -9.46 -10.43 6.01
CA SER A 87 -10.01 -10.03 4.71
C SER A 87 -9.66 -8.57 4.40
N LEU A 88 -10.22 -8.03 3.32
CA LEU A 88 -10.10 -6.64 2.89
C LEU A 88 -10.31 -5.66 4.04
N SER A 89 -9.45 -4.63 4.13
CA SER A 89 -9.60 -3.50 5.03
C SER A 89 -9.50 -2.21 4.22
N ILE A 90 -10.56 -1.39 4.23
CA ILE A 90 -10.59 -0.09 3.55
C ILE A 90 -10.46 1.01 4.60
N ILE A 91 -9.52 1.93 4.39
CA ILE A 91 -9.38 3.18 5.13
C ILE A 91 -9.51 4.34 4.15
N ILE A 92 -10.18 5.42 4.56
CA ILE A 92 -10.45 6.62 3.80
C ILE A 92 -9.88 7.82 4.57
N GLY A 93 -8.93 8.52 3.96
CA GLY A 93 -8.46 9.83 4.42
C GLY A 93 -9.05 10.94 3.57
N VAL A 94 -9.57 11.97 4.22
CA VAL A 94 -10.06 13.20 3.59
C VAL A 94 -9.29 14.37 4.20
N VAL A 95 -8.65 15.17 3.36
CA VAL A 95 -7.74 16.23 3.79
C VAL A 95 -7.94 17.46 2.91
N ASP A 96 -7.78 18.65 3.48
CA ASP A 96 -7.77 19.85 2.64
C ASP A 96 -6.54 19.84 1.74
N LYS A 97 -5.34 19.91 2.35
CA LYS A 97 -4.08 19.97 1.61
C LYS A 97 -3.02 19.01 2.15
N ILE A 98 -2.27 18.39 1.25
CA ILE A 98 -1.07 17.61 1.59
C ILE A 98 0.21 18.43 1.34
N SER A 99 1.27 18.11 2.11
CA SER A 99 2.51 18.88 2.25
C SER A 99 2.45 20.04 3.25
N THR A 100 3.56 20.18 3.98
CA THR A 100 3.89 21.26 4.92
C THR A 100 4.79 22.34 4.30
N LEU A 101 5.26 22.12 3.07
CA LEU A 101 6.25 22.98 2.41
C LEU A 101 5.59 23.80 1.30
N PRO A 102 5.64 25.15 1.35
CA PRO A 102 5.23 25.97 0.22
C PRO A 102 6.16 25.71 -0.97
N ASN A 103 5.58 25.70 -2.17
CA ASN A 103 6.25 25.57 -3.47
C ASN A 103 6.93 24.22 -3.78
N THR A 104 6.78 23.17 -2.95
CA THR A 104 7.12 21.81 -3.37
C THR A 104 5.98 21.20 -4.20
N PRO A 105 6.26 20.48 -5.31
CA PRO A 105 5.22 19.75 -6.03
C PRO A 105 4.56 18.72 -5.10
N VAL A 106 3.23 18.64 -5.18
CA VAL A 106 2.42 17.74 -4.37
C VAL A 106 2.46 16.35 -4.98
N ASP A 107 2.90 15.37 -4.18
CA ASP A 107 2.98 13.96 -4.54
C ASP A 107 2.03 13.13 -3.65
N ILE A 108 0.79 12.98 -4.13
CA ILE A 108 -0.26 12.24 -3.42
C ILE A 108 0.03 10.73 -3.39
N GLU A 109 0.74 10.19 -4.37
CA GLU A 109 1.14 8.78 -4.42
C GLU A 109 2.12 8.46 -3.30
N LYS A 110 3.19 9.26 -3.16
CA LYS A 110 4.15 9.14 -2.05
C LYS A 110 3.49 9.39 -0.70
N PHE A 111 2.59 10.38 -0.61
CA PHE A 111 1.83 10.63 0.62
C PHE A 111 1.04 9.39 1.05
N ALA A 112 0.23 8.83 0.15
CA ALA A 112 -0.61 7.67 0.43
C ALA A 112 0.21 6.39 0.72
N ASN A 113 1.29 6.14 -0.01
CA ASN A 113 2.17 5.00 0.23
C ASN A 113 2.85 5.08 1.61
N ASN A 114 3.46 6.22 1.95
CA ASN A 114 4.09 6.41 3.26
C ASN A 114 3.07 6.30 4.40
N LEU A 115 1.87 6.86 4.21
CA LEU A 115 0.79 6.80 5.18
C LEU A 115 0.30 5.37 5.41
N LYS A 116 0.10 4.59 4.34
CA LYS A 116 -0.22 3.15 4.43
C LYS A 116 0.86 2.37 5.18
N ILE A 117 2.14 2.59 4.86
CA ILE A 117 3.26 1.92 5.54
C ILE A 117 3.24 2.24 7.05
N ARG A 118 3.03 3.50 7.46
CA ARG A 118 2.92 3.88 8.87
C ARG A 118 1.68 3.27 9.55
N TYR A 119 0.52 3.25 8.89
CA TYR A 119 -0.68 2.56 9.39
C TYR A 119 -0.50 1.05 9.53
N GLN A 120 0.43 0.47 8.78
CA GLN A 120 0.84 -0.93 8.92
C GLN A 120 1.98 -1.10 9.94
N LEU A 121 2.30 -0.06 10.72
CA LEU A 121 3.37 -0.05 11.72
C LEU A 121 4.74 -0.45 11.14
N TYR A 122 4.99 -0.08 9.88
CA TYR A 122 6.20 -0.49 9.13
C TYR A 122 6.38 -2.02 9.07
N GLN A 123 5.27 -2.78 9.03
CA GLN A 123 5.27 -4.22 8.81
C GLN A 123 6.10 -4.62 7.59
N ASP A 124 6.77 -5.77 7.72
CA ASP A 124 7.54 -6.40 6.65
C ASP A 124 6.67 -6.59 5.39
N VAL A 125 7.21 -6.22 4.23
CA VAL A 125 6.60 -6.37 2.90
C VAL A 125 6.19 -7.81 2.57
N ASN A 126 6.74 -8.80 3.28
CA ASN A 126 6.39 -10.21 3.15
C ASN A 126 5.04 -10.57 3.79
N LEU A 127 4.58 -9.80 4.79
CA LEU A 127 3.34 -10.07 5.53
C LEU A 127 2.06 -9.86 4.69
N CYS A 128 0.97 -10.43 5.20
CA CYS A 128 -0.37 -10.34 4.62
C CYS A 128 -0.93 -8.90 4.64
N ASP A 129 -1.02 -8.30 3.45
CA ASP A 129 -1.36 -6.91 3.18
C ASP A 129 -2.65 -6.81 2.35
N LEU A 130 -3.79 -6.74 3.06
CA LEU A 130 -5.14 -6.57 2.52
C LEU A 130 -5.69 -5.15 2.70
N MET A 131 -4.81 -4.17 2.97
CA MET A 131 -5.22 -2.79 3.22
C MET A 131 -5.37 -2.01 1.90
N VAL A 132 -6.49 -1.34 1.74
CA VAL A 132 -6.72 -0.31 0.73
C VAL A 132 -6.87 1.03 1.43
N LEU A 133 -6.05 2.01 1.06
CA LEU A 133 -6.12 3.37 1.58
C LEU A 133 -6.48 4.32 0.42
N ILE A 134 -7.63 4.99 0.56
CA ILE A 134 -8.12 6.01 -0.37
C ILE A 134 -7.87 7.38 0.27
N ILE A 135 -7.13 8.26 -0.40
CA ILE A 135 -6.88 9.64 0.04
C ILE A 135 -7.55 10.61 -0.94
N ASN A 136 -8.41 11.49 -0.42
CA ASN A 136 -8.98 12.62 -1.14
C ASN A 136 -8.40 13.93 -0.60
N SER A 137 -7.64 14.65 -1.43
CA SER A 137 -7.18 16.01 -1.13
C SER A 137 -8.00 17.03 -1.91
N ASN A 138 -8.70 17.90 -1.18
CA ASN A 138 -9.62 18.91 -1.72
C ASN A 138 -8.88 20.04 -2.45
N SER A 139 -7.94 20.69 -1.78
CA SER A 139 -7.16 21.81 -2.35
C SER A 139 -6.26 21.35 -3.51
N ASP A 140 -5.66 20.16 -3.40
CA ASP A 140 -4.79 19.61 -4.45
C ASP A 140 -5.58 18.87 -5.56
N ARG A 141 -6.92 18.83 -5.44
CA ARG A 141 -7.90 18.26 -6.38
C ARG A 141 -7.59 16.83 -6.85
N GLN A 142 -7.05 16.02 -5.95
CA GLN A 142 -6.55 14.68 -6.26
C GLN A 142 -7.17 13.63 -5.35
N VAL A 143 -7.53 12.50 -5.96
CA VAL A 143 -7.91 11.27 -5.25
C VAL A 143 -6.91 10.20 -5.64
N PHE A 144 -6.28 9.58 -4.64
CA PHE A 144 -5.34 8.49 -4.86
C PHE A 144 -5.75 7.26 -4.05
N THR A 145 -5.56 6.07 -4.61
CA THR A 145 -5.81 4.81 -3.91
C THR A 145 -4.59 3.92 -3.98
N VAL A 146 -4.06 3.54 -2.82
CA VAL A 146 -3.04 2.49 -2.71
C VAL A 146 -3.70 1.22 -2.16
N ALA A 147 -3.51 0.10 -2.85
CA ALA A 147 -3.99 -1.21 -2.44
C ALA A 147 -2.83 -2.12 -2.06
N GLY A 148 -3.05 -2.97 -1.06
CA GLY A 148 -2.09 -3.98 -0.63
C GLY A 148 -1.98 -5.14 -1.61
N LYS A 149 -0.78 -5.74 -1.69
CA LYS A 149 -0.46 -6.80 -2.67
C LYS A 149 -1.43 -7.98 -2.63
N ASP A 150 -1.92 -8.36 -1.44
CA ASP A 150 -2.74 -9.55 -1.23
C ASP A 150 -4.22 -9.32 -1.57
N THR A 151 -4.61 -8.06 -1.82
CA THR A 151 -5.98 -7.72 -2.28
C THR A 151 -6.28 -8.24 -3.68
N LYS A 152 -5.25 -8.53 -4.50
CA LYS A 152 -5.34 -8.89 -5.93
C LYS A 152 -6.02 -7.82 -6.81
N LEU A 153 -6.15 -6.58 -6.32
CA LEU A 153 -6.72 -5.45 -7.07
C LEU A 153 -5.64 -4.86 -7.99
N THR A 154 -5.91 -4.77 -9.29
CA THR A 154 -4.99 -4.15 -10.26
C THR A 154 -5.11 -2.62 -10.25
N LYS A 155 -4.09 -1.91 -10.79
CA LYS A 155 -4.16 -0.45 -11.00
C LYS A 155 -5.39 -0.06 -11.84
N ASP A 156 -5.75 -0.85 -12.85
CA ASP A 156 -6.92 -0.59 -13.71
C ASP A 156 -8.25 -0.70 -12.96
N VAL A 157 -8.37 -1.63 -12.01
CA VAL A 157 -9.54 -1.74 -11.13
C VAL A 157 -9.67 -0.49 -10.25
N LEU A 158 -8.57 0.00 -9.67
CA LEU A 158 -8.58 1.22 -8.85
C LEU A 158 -8.87 2.48 -9.70
N LYS A 159 -8.30 2.56 -10.91
CA LYS A 159 -8.56 3.62 -11.89
C LYS A 159 -10.05 3.65 -12.29
N THR A 160 -10.60 2.48 -12.64
CA THR A 160 -12.03 2.32 -12.97
C THR A 160 -12.92 2.71 -11.79
N ALA A 161 -12.52 2.39 -10.55
CA ALA A 161 -13.25 2.81 -9.35
C ALA A 161 -13.36 4.33 -9.25
N PHE A 162 -12.25 5.04 -9.46
CA PHE A 162 -12.21 6.50 -9.47
C PHE A 162 -13.02 7.10 -10.63
N GLU A 163 -12.79 6.64 -11.86
CA GLU A 163 -13.42 7.19 -13.08
C GLU A 163 -14.95 7.06 -13.04
N ARG A 164 -15.49 5.95 -12.53
CA ARG A 164 -16.95 5.77 -12.33
C ARG A 164 -17.55 6.79 -11.37
N ASN A 165 -16.74 7.36 -10.47
CA ASN A 165 -17.16 8.27 -9.41
C ASN A 165 -16.70 9.72 -9.61
N ILE A 166 -15.95 10.02 -10.69
CA ILE A 166 -15.33 11.33 -10.94
C ILE A 166 -16.34 12.49 -10.92
N ASN A 167 -17.58 12.25 -11.34
CA ASN A 167 -18.64 13.26 -11.35
C ASN A 167 -19.10 13.66 -9.93
N HIS A 168 -18.98 12.77 -8.94
CA HIS A 168 -19.24 13.12 -7.54
C HIS A 168 -18.13 14.02 -6.99
N PHE A 169 -16.86 13.70 -7.27
CA PHE A 169 -15.72 14.55 -6.89
C PHE A 169 -15.79 15.93 -7.56
N ARG A 170 -16.13 16.01 -8.85
CA ARG A 170 -16.34 17.28 -9.58
C ARG A 170 -17.49 18.13 -9.04
N ALA A 171 -18.48 17.50 -8.39
CA ALA A 171 -19.61 18.17 -7.74
C ALA A 171 -19.38 18.45 -6.25
N ASN A 172 -18.17 18.25 -5.73
CA ASN A 172 -17.81 18.31 -4.30
C ASN A 172 -18.61 17.33 -3.40
N HIS A 173 -19.28 16.32 -3.97
CA HIS A 173 -20.00 15.28 -3.25
C HIS A 173 -19.04 14.16 -2.81
N TYR A 174 -18.03 14.52 -2.02
CA TYR A 174 -16.90 13.66 -1.68
C TYR A 174 -17.33 12.35 -1.01
N ALA A 175 -18.26 12.40 -0.05
CA ALA A 175 -18.74 11.20 0.63
C ALA A 175 -19.36 10.17 -0.34
N ILE A 176 -20.14 10.63 -1.32
CA ILE A 176 -20.76 9.77 -2.34
C ILE A 176 -19.71 9.16 -3.27
N GLY A 177 -18.74 9.96 -3.73
CA GLY A 177 -17.66 9.48 -4.58
C GLY A 177 -16.77 8.44 -3.89
N LEU A 178 -16.41 8.70 -2.63
CA LEU A 178 -15.62 7.79 -1.79
C LEU A 178 -16.39 6.50 -1.47
N GLN A 179 -17.69 6.59 -1.19
CA GLN A 179 -18.55 5.41 -1.02
C GLN A 179 -18.57 4.55 -2.29
N GLY A 180 -18.83 5.15 -3.46
CA GLY A 180 -18.92 4.43 -4.73
C GLY A 180 -17.58 3.81 -5.15
N MET A 181 -16.45 4.43 -4.81
CA MET A 181 -15.13 3.81 -4.98
C MET A 181 -14.98 2.57 -4.09
N ALA A 182 -15.30 2.67 -2.80
CA ALA A 182 -15.21 1.54 -1.88
C ALA A 182 -16.16 0.39 -2.26
N GLU A 183 -17.38 0.69 -2.71
CA GLU A 183 -18.33 -0.30 -3.24
C GLU A 183 -17.74 -1.07 -4.42
N PHE A 184 -17.14 -0.36 -5.39
CA PHE A 184 -16.50 -1.00 -6.54
C PHE A 184 -15.28 -1.85 -6.12
N ILE A 185 -14.43 -1.32 -5.24
CA ILE A 185 -13.25 -2.02 -4.71
C ILE A 185 -13.64 -3.30 -3.96
N THR A 186 -14.64 -3.24 -3.07
CA THR A 186 -15.14 -4.41 -2.35
C THR A 186 -15.71 -5.48 -3.29
N LYS A 187 -16.44 -5.08 -4.33
CA LYS A 187 -16.94 -6.01 -5.34
C LYS A 187 -15.78 -6.67 -6.10
N SER A 188 -14.87 -5.88 -6.66
CA SER A 188 -13.72 -6.38 -7.42
C SER A 188 -12.78 -7.26 -6.58
N TYR A 189 -12.60 -6.95 -5.30
CA TYR A 189 -11.87 -7.81 -4.36
C TYR A 189 -12.53 -9.20 -4.26
N ARG A 190 -13.85 -9.25 -4.03
CA ARG A 190 -14.56 -10.52 -3.94
C ARG A 190 -14.46 -11.33 -5.23
N ASP A 191 -14.65 -10.69 -6.38
CA ASP A 191 -14.51 -11.33 -7.68
C ASP A 191 -13.07 -11.91 -7.83
N ALA A 192 -12.03 -11.14 -7.50
CA ALA A 192 -10.63 -11.58 -7.56
C ALA A 192 -10.24 -12.69 -6.56
N GLN A 193 -10.98 -12.86 -5.44
CA GLN A 193 -10.78 -14.00 -4.53
C GLN A 193 -11.53 -15.26 -4.99
N LEU A 194 -12.64 -15.11 -5.71
CA LEU A 194 -13.41 -16.23 -6.27
C LEU A 194 -12.79 -16.80 -7.55
N PHE A 195 -12.14 -15.96 -8.37
CA PHE A 195 -11.40 -16.41 -9.55
C PHE A 195 -10.04 -17.03 -9.17
N GLN A 196 -10.04 -18.33 -8.87
CA GLN A 196 -8.84 -19.18 -8.74
C GLN A 196 -8.56 -19.92 -10.06
N PRO A 197 -7.67 -19.44 -10.95
CA PRO A 197 -7.23 -20.22 -12.10
C PRO A 197 -6.33 -21.37 -11.62
N GLY A 198 -6.86 -22.59 -11.59
CA GLY A 198 -6.07 -23.79 -11.29
C GLY A 198 -6.45 -24.56 -10.02
N ALA A 199 -7.70 -24.52 -9.56
CA ALA A 199 -8.19 -25.62 -8.73
C ALA A 199 -8.22 -26.90 -9.60
N PRO A 200 -7.41 -27.95 -9.30
CA PRO A 200 -7.51 -29.20 -10.04
C PRO A 200 -8.86 -29.84 -9.72
N LEU A 201 -9.53 -30.39 -10.74
CA LEU A 201 -10.84 -31.08 -10.64
C LEU A 201 -10.79 -32.42 -9.86
N SER A 202 -9.84 -32.57 -8.93
CA SER A 202 -9.58 -33.76 -8.13
C SER A 202 -9.96 -33.61 -6.65
N ALA A 203 -10.37 -32.40 -6.22
CA ALA A 203 -10.84 -32.14 -4.85
C ALA A 203 -12.38 -32.05 -4.70
N LEU A 204 -13.13 -32.29 -5.78
CA LEU A 204 -14.59 -32.32 -5.81
C LEU A 204 -15.10 -33.71 -6.24
N LEU A 205 -14.64 -34.75 -5.56
CA LEU A 205 -15.29 -36.06 -5.57
C LEU A 205 -15.98 -36.28 -4.22
N PRO A 206 -17.30 -36.58 -4.20
CA PRO A 206 -17.98 -36.90 -2.96
C PRO A 206 -17.43 -38.22 -2.41
N VAL A 207 -17.08 -38.23 -1.11
CA VAL A 207 -16.70 -39.46 -0.41
C VAL A 207 -17.86 -40.45 -0.51
N PRO A 208 -17.67 -41.65 -1.11
CA PRO A 208 -18.72 -42.67 -1.12
C PRO A 208 -18.80 -43.29 0.29
N ILE A 209 -19.79 -42.85 1.07
CA ILE A 209 -20.11 -43.45 2.36
C ILE A 209 -20.82 -44.79 2.09
N SER A 210 -20.04 -45.86 1.96
CA SER A 210 -20.54 -47.24 1.98
C SER A 210 -19.81 -48.02 3.07
N LEU A 211 -20.44 -48.08 4.24
CA LEU A 211 -20.07 -48.96 5.34
C LEU A 211 -21.32 -49.75 5.75
N THR A 212 -21.49 -50.91 5.11
CA THR A 212 -22.57 -51.84 5.38
C THR A 212 -22.28 -52.67 6.63
N ASN A 213 -23.16 -52.50 7.62
CA ASN A 213 -23.67 -53.50 8.57
C ASN A 213 -22.77 -54.68 9.00
N GLU A 214 -22.43 -54.74 10.30
CA GLU A 214 -22.97 -55.82 11.14
C GLU A 214 -23.00 -55.49 12.66
N VAL A 215 -24.19 -55.68 13.25
CA VAL A 215 -24.57 -56.12 14.61
C VAL A 215 -23.40 -56.34 15.61
N THR A 216 -23.39 -55.79 16.83
CA THR A 216 -24.20 -56.30 17.99
C THR A 216 -24.27 -55.29 19.16
N ALA A 217 -25.30 -55.44 20.00
CA ALA A 217 -25.73 -54.53 21.09
C ALA A 217 -24.84 -54.45 22.35
N ALA A 218 -25.03 -53.36 23.13
CA ALA A 218 -25.09 -53.26 24.61
C ALA A 218 -24.52 -51.89 25.09
N THR A 219 -25.35 -50.85 25.23
CA THR A 219 -26.05 -50.38 26.48
C THR A 219 -25.26 -49.46 27.43
N SER A 220 -25.95 -48.39 27.83
CA SER A 220 -25.79 -47.55 29.04
C SER A 220 -24.90 -46.28 28.98
N ASP A 221 -25.61 -45.15 29.07
CA ASP A 221 -25.31 -43.88 29.77
C ASP A 221 -23.88 -43.55 30.24
N VAL A 222 -23.42 -42.31 29.96
CA VAL A 222 -23.60 -41.17 30.90
C VAL A 222 -23.33 -39.82 30.22
N ARG A 223 -24.40 -39.02 30.17
CA ARG A 223 -24.56 -37.55 30.13
C ARG A 223 -23.43 -36.69 30.73
N GLU A 224 -22.98 -35.64 30.01
CA GLU A 224 -22.99 -34.20 30.39
C GLU A 224 -22.38 -33.30 29.27
N VAL A 225 -23.09 -32.28 28.76
CA VAL A 225 -22.93 -30.82 29.03
C VAL A 225 -21.69 -30.21 28.32
N THR A 226 -21.74 -29.15 27.50
CA THR A 226 -22.69 -28.01 27.42
C THR A 226 -22.93 -27.52 25.97
N ASP A 227 -24.17 -27.15 25.66
CA ASP A 227 -24.50 -26.23 24.55
C ASP A 227 -24.22 -24.78 24.98
N SER A 228 -23.58 -23.95 24.14
CA SER A 228 -23.76 -22.48 24.22
C SER A 228 -23.28 -21.70 22.98
N LEU A 229 -24.24 -21.01 22.35
CA LEU A 229 -24.17 -19.63 21.81
C LEU A 229 -23.02 -19.27 20.82
N GLY A 230 -23.28 -18.77 19.61
CA GLY A 230 -24.56 -18.49 18.96
C GLY A 230 -24.48 -17.44 17.84
N ILE A 231 -25.60 -17.22 17.15
CA ILE A 231 -25.92 -16.08 16.26
C ILE A 231 -25.12 -16.04 14.93
N SER A 232 -25.58 -16.83 13.96
CA SER A 232 -25.37 -16.56 12.54
C SER A 232 -26.19 -15.34 12.10
N ILE A 233 -25.53 -14.18 11.91
CA ILE A 233 -26.18 -12.98 11.37
C ILE A 233 -26.47 -13.18 9.87
N PRO A 234 -27.70 -12.96 9.38
CA PRO A 234 -27.98 -13.02 7.95
C PRO A 234 -27.25 -11.88 7.22
N VAL A 235 -26.33 -12.23 6.30
CA VAL A 235 -25.59 -11.24 5.51
C VAL A 235 -26.47 -10.72 4.38
N THR A 236 -27.07 -9.55 4.58
CA THR A 236 -27.76 -8.81 3.51
C THR A 236 -26.75 -8.38 2.45
N ILE A 237 -26.93 -8.87 1.22
CA ILE A 237 -26.09 -8.51 0.07
C ILE A 237 -26.27 -7.00 -0.23
N PRO A 238 -25.19 -6.20 -0.28
CA PRO A 238 -25.28 -4.79 -0.69
C PRO A 238 -25.81 -4.67 -2.13
N ALA A 239 -26.77 -3.78 -2.37
CA ALA A 239 -27.05 -3.32 -3.71
C ALA A 239 -25.83 -2.52 -4.23
N PHE A 240 -25.40 -2.81 -5.46
CA PHE A 240 -24.28 -2.13 -6.14
C PHE A 240 -24.78 -1.47 -7.43
N HIS A 241 -24.53 -0.18 -7.62
CA HIS A 241 -24.84 0.51 -8.87
C HIS A 241 -23.65 0.44 -9.83
N SER A 242 -23.88 -0.01 -11.07
CA SER A 242 -22.83 -0.19 -12.09
C SER A 242 -23.16 0.61 -13.35
N ARG A 243 -22.24 1.49 -13.77
CA ARG A 243 -22.19 2.10 -15.11
C ARG A 243 -20.81 1.87 -15.72
N GLN A 244 -20.75 1.54 -17.00
CA GLN A 244 -19.52 1.49 -17.80
C GLN A 244 -19.28 2.85 -18.46
N SER A 245 -18.00 3.21 -18.64
CA SER A 245 -17.55 4.28 -19.53
C SER A 245 -16.11 3.95 -19.96
N GLU A 246 -15.74 4.35 -21.17
CA GLU A 246 -14.54 3.88 -21.88
C GLU A 246 -13.32 4.80 -21.69
N LEU A 247 -12.14 4.24 -21.90
CA LEU A 247 -10.83 4.85 -21.66
C LEU A 247 -10.22 5.44 -22.94
N GLY A 248 -9.37 6.47 -22.84
CA GLY A 248 -8.53 6.88 -23.97
C GLY A 248 -7.43 7.90 -23.65
N GLY A 249 -6.23 7.66 -24.21
CA GLY A 249 -5.26 8.68 -24.61
C GLY A 249 -4.18 9.11 -23.60
N GLU A 250 -2.94 8.67 -23.82
CA GLU A 250 -1.71 9.15 -23.15
C GLU A 250 -1.09 10.36 -23.91
N ASN A 251 -0.09 11.01 -23.29
CA ASN A 251 1.12 11.55 -23.97
C ASN A 251 2.14 12.08 -22.93
N GLU A 252 3.44 11.88 -23.19
CA GLU A 252 4.56 12.15 -22.26
C GLU A 252 5.66 12.99 -22.92
N ILE A 253 6.19 14.01 -22.22
CA ILE A 253 7.37 14.83 -22.55
C ILE A 253 7.94 15.39 -21.21
N GLY A 254 9.26 15.47 -20.92
CA GLY A 254 10.44 14.98 -21.64
C GLY A 254 11.56 16.02 -21.78
N GLU A 255 12.51 16.10 -20.82
CA GLU A 255 13.67 17.01 -20.89
C GLU A 255 14.96 16.42 -20.28
N GLU A 256 16.11 16.62 -20.93
CA GLU A 256 17.41 16.02 -20.60
C GLU A 256 18.24 16.86 -19.63
N ASN A 257 19.11 16.22 -18.82
CA ASN A 257 20.32 16.89 -18.32
C ASN A 257 21.48 15.91 -18.00
N LEU A 258 22.64 16.26 -18.57
CA LEU A 258 24.00 15.69 -18.44
C LEU A 258 24.21 14.54 -17.41
N THR A 259 24.52 13.34 -17.90
CA THR A 259 25.27 12.36 -17.09
C THR A 259 26.36 11.66 -17.90
N VAL A 260 27.47 11.33 -17.23
CA VAL A 260 28.62 10.63 -17.81
C VAL A 260 28.15 9.36 -18.54
N PRO A 261 28.56 9.13 -19.81
CA PRO A 261 28.13 7.96 -20.57
C PRO A 261 28.60 6.69 -19.86
N VAL A 262 27.64 5.84 -19.48
CA VAL A 262 27.93 4.52 -18.92
C VAL A 262 28.57 3.69 -20.02
N LYS A 263 29.87 3.44 -19.87
CA LYS A 263 30.73 2.88 -20.91
C LYS A 263 30.46 1.40 -21.20
N ASP A 264 29.76 0.73 -20.28
CA ASP A 264 29.36 -0.67 -20.41
C ASP A 264 27.84 -0.81 -20.24
N LYS A 265 27.16 -1.20 -21.32
CA LYS A 265 25.69 -1.38 -21.30
C LYS A 265 25.26 -2.49 -20.33
N SER A 266 26.13 -3.46 -20.03
CA SER A 266 25.80 -4.51 -19.05
C SER A 266 25.66 -3.94 -17.63
N ASP A 267 26.44 -2.92 -17.26
CA ASP A 267 26.38 -2.33 -15.92
C ASP A 267 25.14 -1.45 -15.70
N GLN A 268 24.47 -0.98 -16.76
CA GLN A 268 23.41 0.02 -16.67
C GLN A 268 22.26 -0.39 -15.74
N LEU A 269 21.88 -1.67 -15.72
CA LEU A 269 20.84 -2.18 -14.83
C LEU A 269 21.19 -1.98 -13.35
N TRP A 270 22.40 -2.39 -12.97
CA TRP A 270 22.84 -2.30 -11.58
C TRP A 270 23.19 -0.87 -11.17
N ILE A 271 23.63 -0.02 -12.10
CA ILE A 271 23.72 1.42 -11.89
C ILE A 271 22.34 2.03 -11.60
N ASP A 272 21.29 1.62 -12.33
CA ASP A 272 19.92 2.10 -12.09
C ASP A 272 19.40 1.62 -10.72
N ILE A 273 19.62 0.35 -10.36
CA ILE A 273 19.29 -0.22 -9.04
C ILE A 273 20.01 0.54 -7.92
N LEU A 274 21.32 0.75 -8.05
CA LEU A 274 22.14 1.47 -7.07
C LEU A 274 21.75 2.95 -6.97
N THR A 275 21.37 3.58 -8.09
CA THR A 275 20.82 4.94 -8.11
C THR A 275 19.52 5.02 -7.31
N GLN A 276 18.61 4.06 -7.50
CA GLN A 276 17.38 3.97 -6.70
C GLN A 276 17.66 3.68 -5.22
N ALA A 277 18.63 2.82 -4.93
CA ALA A 277 19.03 2.45 -3.59
C ALA A 277 19.57 3.67 -2.81
N VAL A 278 20.48 4.45 -3.42
CA VAL A 278 20.99 5.69 -2.82
C VAL A 278 19.90 6.74 -2.67
N ALA A 279 19.02 6.90 -3.66
CA ALA A 279 17.92 7.87 -3.60
C ALA A 279 16.88 7.54 -2.51
N ARG A 280 16.56 6.26 -2.29
CA ARG A 280 15.54 5.85 -1.30
C ARG A 280 16.09 5.63 0.11
N CYS A 281 17.30 5.08 0.24
CA CYS A 281 17.85 4.60 1.51
C CYS A 281 19.07 5.39 2.00
N GLY A 282 19.60 6.31 1.18
CA GLY A 282 20.75 7.13 1.49
C GLY A 282 22.09 6.54 1.04
N ASN A 283 23.13 7.36 1.20
CA ASN A 283 24.49 7.13 0.71
C ASN A 283 25.39 6.53 1.81
N ASN A 284 25.08 5.31 2.27
CA ASN A 284 25.90 4.56 3.22
C ASN A 284 26.53 3.35 2.50
N HIS A 285 27.86 3.29 2.47
CA HIS A 285 28.61 2.26 1.75
C HIS A 285 28.38 0.86 2.35
N ASP A 286 28.55 0.72 3.66
CA ASP A 286 28.45 -0.54 4.40
C ASP A 286 27.04 -1.17 4.36
N LYS A 287 26.04 -0.41 3.90
CA LYS A 287 24.65 -0.84 3.76
C LYS A 287 24.19 -0.94 2.31
N ILE A 288 25.04 -0.64 1.32
CA ILE A 288 24.62 -0.53 -0.08
C ILE A 288 24.02 -1.84 -0.63
N VAL A 289 24.57 -2.99 -0.23
CA VAL A 289 24.01 -4.32 -0.56
C VAL A 289 22.56 -4.47 -0.07
N LYS A 290 22.27 -4.07 1.18
CA LYS A 290 20.92 -4.17 1.77
C LYS A 290 19.95 -3.22 1.10
N TYR A 291 20.44 -2.06 0.66
CA TYR A 291 19.64 -1.10 -0.10
C TYR A 291 19.35 -1.62 -1.52
N ALA A 292 20.35 -2.16 -2.23
CA ALA A 292 20.18 -2.78 -3.54
C ALA A 292 19.24 -3.99 -3.48
N GLN A 293 19.42 -4.88 -2.49
CA GLN A 293 18.52 -5.97 -2.16
C GLN A 293 17.08 -5.48 -2.00
N ALA A 294 16.85 -4.46 -1.16
CA ALA A 294 15.51 -3.91 -0.95
C ALA A 294 14.89 -3.34 -2.25
N ILE A 295 15.67 -2.69 -3.12
CA ILE A 295 15.19 -2.24 -4.43
C ILE A 295 14.79 -3.42 -5.31
N VAL A 296 15.65 -4.44 -5.44
CA VAL A 296 15.39 -5.62 -6.27
C VAL A 296 14.17 -6.38 -5.76
N GLU A 297 14.10 -6.65 -4.46
CA GLU A 297 12.97 -7.35 -3.83
C GLU A 297 11.65 -6.57 -3.97
N VAL A 298 11.67 -5.25 -3.85
CA VAL A 298 10.48 -4.43 -4.13
C VAL A 298 10.06 -4.55 -5.60
N HIS A 299 10.98 -4.46 -6.55
CA HIS A 299 10.62 -4.49 -7.98
C HIS A 299 10.15 -5.88 -8.44
N VAL A 300 10.81 -6.95 -8.01
CA VAL A 300 10.44 -8.34 -8.34
C VAL A 300 9.06 -8.69 -7.78
N ASN A 301 8.67 -8.13 -6.63
CA ASN A 301 7.35 -8.34 -6.02
C ASN A 301 6.29 -7.29 -6.41
N CYS A 302 6.63 -6.24 -7.18
CA CYS A 302 5.69 -5.18 -7.57
C CYS A 302 5.12 -5.38 -8.98
N ALA A 303 3.82 -5.67 -9.06
CA ALA A 303 3.04 -5.75 -10.30
C ALA A 303 2.67 -4.34 -10.85
N PHE A 304 3.66 -3.47 -11.05
CA PHE A 304 3.48 -2.14 -11.65
C PHE A 304 4.27 -2.03 -12.97
N PRO A 305 3.79 -1.34 -14.02
CA PRO A 305 4.50 -1.27 -15.31
C PRO A 305 5.93 -0.69 -15.21
N GLU A 306 6.11 0.36 -14.42
CA GLU A 306 7.45 0.94 -14.16
C GLU A 306 8.36 -0.05 -13.43
N ALA A 307 7.83 -0.81 -12.46
CA ALA A 307 8.58 -1.84 -11.76
C ALA A 307 8.92 -3.01 -12.69
N MET A 308 7.97 -3.42 -13.54
CA MET A 308 8.11 -4.44 -14.57
C MET A 308 9.20 -4.09 -15.59
N SER A 309 9.44 -2.81 -15.89
CA SER A 309 10.56 -2.39 -16.73
C SER A 309 11.92 -2.79 -16.14
N LEU A 310 12.07 -2.74 -14.80
CA LEU A 310 13.27 -3.21 -14.11
C LEU A 310 13.24 -4.73 -13.96
N SER A 311 12.10 -5.33 -13.63
CA SER A 311 11.97 -6.77 -13.42
C SER A 311 12.25 -7.58 -14.70
N LEU A 312 11.82 -7.10 -15.88
CA LEU A 312 12.18 -7.71 -17.16
C LEU A 312 13.69 -7.64 -17.45
N ARG A 313 14.35 -6.54 -17.06
CA ARG A 313 15.81 -6.39 -17.17
C ARG A 313 16.55 -7.25 -16.15
N LEU A 314 16.02 -7.40 -14.93
CA LEU A 314 16.54 -8.29 -13.89
C LEU A 314 16.47 -9.76 -14.30
N ILE A 315 15.32 -10.23 -14.78
CA ILE A 315 15.12 -11.62 -15.24
C ILE A 315 16.05 -11.99 -16.41
N SER A 316 16.55 -11.00 -17.16
CA SER A 316 17.51 -11.18 -18.25
C SER A 316 18.98 -10.85 -17.90
N ASP A 317 19.29 -10.46 -16.65
CA ASP A 317 20.65 -10.18 -16.20
C ASP A 317 21.26 -11.39 -15.48
N GLN A 318 22.37 -11.90 -16.04
CA GLN A 318 23.06 -13.09 -15.54
C GLN A 318 23.45 -13.03 -14.06
N ARG A 319 23.78 -11.85 -13.51
CA ARG A 319 24.15 -11.71 -12.09
C ARG A 319 22.93 -11.90 -11.19
N TYR A 320 21.77 -11.39 -11.61
CA TYR A 320 20.51 -11.65 -10.90
C TYR A 320 20.10 -13.12 -10.98
N SER A 321 20.23 -13.76 -12.14
CA SER A 321 19.99 -15.20 -12.28
C SER A 321 20.87 -16.03 -11.33
N THR A 322 22.17 -15.71 -11.22
CA THR A 322 23.08 -16.38 -10.29
C THR A 322 22.73 -16.14 -8.82
N ILE A 323 22.21 -14.97 -8.44
CA ILE A 323 21.68 -14.71 -7.08
C ILE A 323 20.47 -15.61 -6.79
N GLU A 324 19.50 -15.67 -7.72
CA GLU A 324 18.31 -16.51 -7.57
C GLU A 324 18.63 -18.01 -7.53
N GLU A 325 19.51 -18.50 -8.39
CA GLU A 325 19.98 -19.89 -8.40
C GLU A 325 20.65 -20.28 -7.07
N LYS A 326 21.56 -19.42 -6.57
CA LYS A 326 22.19 -19.62 -5.25
C LYS A 326 21.13 -19.62 -4.13
N MET A 327 20.19 -18.69 -4.13
CA MET A 327 19.11 -18.64 -3.13
C MET A 327 18.22 -19.88 -3.16
N GLN A 328 17.87 -20.39 -4.34
CA GLN A 328 17.09 -21.62 -4.49
C GLN A 328 17.85 -22.87 -4.01
N SER A 329 19.17 -22.91 -4.21
CA SER A 329 20.01 -24.03 -3.73
C SER A 329 20.10 -24.15 -2.20
N MET A 330 19.75 -23.08 -1.46
CA MET A 330 19.90 -22.98 0.00
C MET A 330 18.58 -22.95 0.78
N GLN A 331 17.47 -23.42 0.19
CA GLN A 331 16.07 -23.26 0.64
C GLN A 331 15.71 -23.53 2.12
N ASN A 332 16.58 -24.16 2.91
CA ASN A 332 16.30 -24.58 4.30
C ASN A 332 16.97 -23.75 5.40
N ASP A 333 17.68 -22.67 5.06
CA ASP A 333 18.39 -21.82 6.04
C ASP A 333 17.91 -20.35 5.97
N PRO A 334 17.43 -19.74 7.08
CA PRO A 334 17.04 -18.33 7.10
C PRO A 334 18.21 -17.35 6.87
N GLU A 335 19.45 -17.74 7.17
CA GLU A 335 20.63 -16.88 6.92
C GLU A 335 21.12 -16.92 5.46
N SER A 336 20.68 -17.91 4.66
CA SER A 336 21.11 -18.13 3.28
C SER A 336 20.97 -16.88 2.42
N ARG A 337 19.82 -16.19 2.51
CA ARG A 337 19.53 -14.95 1.79
C ARG A 337 20.57 -13.87 2.08
N SER A 338 20.94 -13.70 3.36
CA SER A 338 21.98 -12.76 3.77
C SER A 338 23.35 -13.15 3.21
N ARG A 339 23.69 -14.45 3.21
CA ARG A 339 24.93 -14.97 2.63
C ARG A 339 25.04 -14.71 1.13
N VAL A 340 24.02 -15.05 0.34
CA VAL A 340 24.04 -14.86 -1.11
C VAL A 340 24.17 -13.38 -1.49
N TRP A 341 23.47 -12.47 -0.79
CA TRP A 341 23.62 -11.03 -1.03
C TRP A 341 25.00 -10.51 -0.61
N ASN A 342 25.60 -11.02 0.46
CA ASN A 342 26.98 -10.67 0.84
C ASN A 342 28.01 -11.18 -0.18
N GLU A 343 27.82 -12.38 -0.76
CA GLU A 343 28.63 -12.87 -1.88
C GLU A 343 28.51 -11.94 -3.10
N ALA A 344 27.29 -11.62 -3.51
CA ALA A 344 27.03 -10.67 -4.61
C ALA A 344 27.66 -9.29 -4.36
N ASN A 345 27.73 -8.85 -3.10
CA ASN A 345 28.40 -7.61 -2.74
C ASN A 345 29.90 -7.63 -3.08
N ILE A 346 30.59 -8.70 -2.67
CA ILE A 346 32.02 -8.90 -2.93
C ILE A 346 32.27 -9.12 -4.42
N GLU A 347 31.40 -9.90 -5.08
CA GLU A 347 31.55 -10.31 -6.48
C GLU A 347 31.40 -9.12 -7.45
N PHE A 348 30.40 -8.25 -7.26
CA PHE A 348 30.20 -7.12 -8.17
C PHE A 348 29.55 -5.86 -7.59
N ILE A 349 28.66 -5.92 -6.58
CA ILE A 349 27.86 -4.72 -6.19
C ILE A 349 28.77 -3.61 -5.63
N ASP A 350 29.73 -3.96 -4.75
CA ASP A 350 30.71 -3.02 -4.19
C ASP A 350 31.57 -2.39 -5.30
N GLN A 351 32.09 -3.23 -6.20
CA GLN A 351 32.92 -2.81 -7.33
C GLN A 351 32.17 -1.86 -8.28
N LEU A 352 30.91 -2.16 -8.63
CA LEU A 352 30.07 -1.28 -9.45
C LEU A 352 29.76 0.03 -8.72
N TYR A 353 29.45 -0.04 -7.42
CA TYR A 353 29.15 1.14 -6.62
C TYR A 353 30.34 2.08 -6.54
N GLN A 354 31.55 1.57 -6.33
CA GLN A 354 32.79 2.35 -6.35
C GLN A 354 33.09 2.90 -7.76
N LYS A 355 33.04 2.05 -8.79
CA LYS A 355 33.31 2.40 -10.21
C LYS A 355 32.40 3.51 -10.73
N TYR A 356 31.13 3.55 -10.31
CA TYR A 356 30.13 4.51 -10.77
C TYR A 356 29.64 5.48 -9.68
N LEU A 357 30.35 5.60 -8.56
CA LEU A 357 29.94 6.37 -7.37
C LEU A 357 29.45 7.78 -7.70
N THR A 358 30.19 8.50 -8.53
CA THR A 358 29.86 9.86 -8.97
C THR A 358 28.57 9.90 -9.80
N THR A 359 28.42 8.98 -10.75
CA THR A 359 27.24 8.87 -11.61
C THR A 359 26.00 8.49 -10.79
N ILE A 360 26.12 7.50 -9.91
CA ILE A 360 25.06 7.03 -9.01
C ILE A 360 24.60 8.19 -8.10
N ARG A 361 25.52 8.90 -7.45
CA ARG A 361 25.20 10.06 -6.60
C ARG A 361 24.56 11.21 -7.39
N SER A 362 25.08 11.53 -8.58
CA SER A 362 24.50 12.60 -9.41
C SER A 362 23.06 12.28 -9.85
N LYS A 363 22.78 11.05 -10.30
CA LYS A 363 21.42 10.62 -10.67
C LYS A 363 20.50 10.46 -9.46
N ALA A 364 21.01 10.02 -8.32
CA ALA A 364 20.22 9.91 -7.10
C ALA A 364 19.79 11.28 -6.58
N ASN A 365 20.68 12.28 -6.63
CA ASN A 365 20.37 13.67 -6.28
C ASN A 365 19.35 14.33 -7.24
N LEU A 366 19.20 13.83 -8.47
CA LEU A 366 18.13 14.26 -9.39
C LEU A 366 16.78 13.59 -9.08
N ARG A 367 16.77 12.47 -8.34
CA ARG A 367 15.56 11.74 -7.91
C ARG A 367 15.11 12.09 -6.49
N CYS A 368 15.82 12.97 -5.80
CA CYS A 368 15.46 13.51 -4.49
C CYS A 368 15.43 15.05 -4.57
N PRO A 369 14.36 15.73 -4.12
CA PRO A 369 14.40 17.19 -4.01
C PRO A 369 15.53 17.58 -3.06
N ALA A 370 16.45 18.41 -3.56
CA ALA A 370 17.67 18.76 -2.83
C ALA A 370 17.33 19.47 -1.50
N VAL A 371 17.70 18.85 -0.38
CA VAL A 371 17.62 19.50 0.94
C VAL A 371 18.58 20.69 0.93
N SER A 372 18.02 21.91 0.92
CA SER A 372 18.81 23.13 1.02
C SER A 372 19.57 23.16 2.35
N LYS A 373 20.83 23.59 2.31
CA LYS A 373 21.77 23.57 3.47
C LYS A 373 21.39 24.46 4.67
N SER A 374 20.19 25.05 4.69
CA SER A 374 19.69 25.91 5.77
C SER A 374 19.28 25.18 7.05
N VAL A 375 19.07 23.85 7.00
CA VAL A 375 18.60 23.06 8.18
C VAL A 375 19.77 22.48 9.00
N GLN A 376 21.01 22.55 8.50
CA GLN A 376 22.16 21.87 9.12
C GLN A 376 22.70 22.54 10.40
N ASN A 377 22.20 23.73 10.76
CA ASN A 377 22.57 24.46 11.99
C ASN A 377 21.56 24.30 13.14
N SER A 378 20.46 23.55 12.96
CA SER A 378 19.38 23.47 13.96
C SER A 378 19.44 22.22 14.87
N PHE A 379 20.44 21.36 14.69
CA PHE A 379 20.63 20.13 15.50
C PHE A 379 21.86 20.19 16.44
N ALA A 380 22.34 21.41 16.72
CA ALA A 380 23.45 21.66 17.63
C ALA A 380 23.02 22.59 18.78
N LEU A 381 21.92 22.24 19.48
CA LEU A 381 21.50 22.80 20.77
C LEU A 381 20.21 22.08 21.26
N HIS A 382 20.34 20.89 21.84
CA HIS A 382 19.63 20.42 23.06
C HIS A 382 20.00 18.97 23.40
#